data_AF-A0A2N0VJU3-F1
#
_entry.id   AF-A0A2N0VJU3-F1
#
_cell.length_a   1.000
_cell.length_b   1.000
_cell.length_c   1.000
_cell.angle_alpha   90.00
_cell.angle_beta   90.00
_cell.angle_gamma   90.00
#
_symmetry.space_group_name_H-M   'P 1'
#
loop_
_entity.id
_entity.type
_entity.pdbx_description
1 polymer ?
#
loop_
_entity_poly.entity_id
_entity_poly.type
_entity_poly.pdbx_seq_one_letter_code
_entity_poly.pdbx_strand_id
1 'polypeptide(L)'
;MDNKEEDKAPEIRHRDRAASGVPRSGWAIGDRYSWQEIQQRLLASASEEITSQPRELFFSSMTAGIAITLTLIGYAVGTSHFPDNIFLSTLLYPLGFIYIILGRFQLYTENTLPPVALIFSRLASIPLLFKVWGVVLVGNLIGAIAGGYVLANTAVLSPDAKVAATTFVVHGLELGWWGVFFKAMFAGWLVAGVVWLNVAARDTVTRVLVVYLVFFMIGTSNLFHVITAAAEVSFYIFHTAEADISTLFINYWLPVLLGNTVGGVLIFTNMAYFQSEQKRFPEYRILSLRDWLFGMKGGRQFETPRPQPPKESD
;
A
#
# COMPACT_ATOMS: atom_id res chain seq x y z
N MET A 1 9.60 53.39 27.33
CA MET A 1 8.77 52.75 26.29
C MET A 1 9.52 51.51 25.87
N ASP A 2 9.11 50.38 26.44
CA ASP A 2 9.78 49.09 26.32
C ASP A 2 9.39 48.45 24.98
N ASN A 3 10.29 48.50 24.01
CA ASN A 3 10.04 47.97 22.67
C ASN A 3 10.41 46.48 22.65
N LYS A 4 9.60 45.67 23.31
CA LYS A 4 9.63 44.20 23.21
C LYS A 4 8.60 43.73 22.19
N GLU A 5 8.84 44.02 20.91
CA GLU A 5 8.39 43.11 19.86
C GLU A 5 9.43 41.96 19.78
N GLU A 6 9.44 41.12 20.82
CA GLU A 6 10.09 39.83 20.81
C GLU A 6 9.47 38.99 19.68
N ASP A 7 10.21 38.80 18.60
CA ASP A 7 10.41 37.53 17.88
C ASP A 7 9.22 36.55 17.91
N LYS A 8 8.02 37.01 17.55
CA LYS A 8 6.89 36.12 17.35
C LYS A 8 7.12 35.40 16.03
N ALA A 9 7.53 34.13 16.13
CA ALA A 9 7.51 33.20 15.02
C ALA A 9 6.19 33.38 14.23
N PRO A 10 6.24 33.45 12.89
CA PRO A 10 5.08 33.80 12.09
C PRO A 10 3.87 32.94 12.47
N GLU A 11 2.79 33.59 12.92
CA GLU A 11 1.57 32.93 13.35
C GLU A 11 0.98 32.13 12.17
N ILE A 12 0.97 30.80 12.30
CA ILE A 12 0.38 29.90 11.32
C ILE A 12 -1.12 30.19 11.28
N ARG A 13 -1.63 30.79 10.20
CA ARG A 13 -3.06 31.01 10.04
C ARG A 13 -3.74 29.64 10.01
N HIS A 14 -4.80 29.46 10.80
CA HIS A 14 -5.61 28.22 10.83
C HIS A 14 -6.10 27.72 9.45
N ARG A 15 -6.06 28.57 8.41
CA ARG A 15 -6.42 28.25 7.01
C ARG A 15 -5.40 27.36 6.28
N ASP A 16 -4.17 27.22 6.81
CA ASP A 16 -3.07 26.48 6.18
C ASP A 16 -2.98 25.02 6.64
N ARG A 17 -3.94 24.56 7.44
CA ARG A 17 -4.04 23.16 7.92
C ARG A 17 -5.35 22.51 7.48
N ALA A 18 -5.30 21.22 7.20
CA ALA A 18 -6.49 20.40 6.96
C ALA A 18 -7.28 20.21 8.26
N ALA A 19 -8.53 19.75 8.16
CA ALA A 19 -9.35 19.43 9.35
C ALA A 19 -8.68 18.42 10.29
N SER A 20 -7.83 17.54 9.74
CA SER A 20 -7.02 16.60 10.51
C SER A 20 -5.83 17.24 11.25
N GLY A 21 -5.58 18.54 11.08
CA GLY A 21 -4.48 19.29 11.69
C GLY A 21 -3.16 19.27 10.91
N VAL A 22 -3.09 18.56 9.78
CA VAL A 22 -1.86 18.46 8.96
C VAL A 22 -1.71 19.64 8.00
N PRO A 23 -0.48 20.04 7.62
CA PRO A 23 -0.24 21.18 6.74
C PRO A 23 -0.82 20.98 5.32
N ARG A 24 -1.39 22.05 4.75
CA ARG A 24 -1.86 22.10 3.35
C ARG A 24 -0.75 22.48 2.37
N SER A 25 0.25 23.23 2.82
CA SER A 25 1.44 23.63 2.06
C SER A 25 2.71 23.36 2.86
N GLY A 26 3.87 23.45 2.22
CA GLY A 26 5.16 23.26 2.87
C GLY A 26 5.58 24.54 3.55
N TRP A 27 6.18 24.43 4.74
CA TRP A 27 6.55 25.59 5.56
C TRP A 27 7.66 26.42 4.93
N ALA A 28 8.75 25.78 4.50
CA ALA A 28 9.89 26.49 3.90
C ALA A 28 9.63 26.87 2.44
N ILE A 29 9.00 25.95 1.69
CA ILE A 29 8.67 26.16 0.28
C ILE A 29 7.23 25.72 0.08
N GLY A 30 6.42 26.65 -0.44
CA GLY A 30 4.98 26.50 -0.55
C GLY A 30 4.55 25.20 -1.22
N ASP A 31 5.29 24.72 -2.24
CA ASP A 31 5.05 23.51 -3.06
C ASP A 31 5.86 22.26 -2.66
N ARG A 32 6.71 22.33 -1.62
CA ARG A 32 7.55 21.22 -1.17
C ARG A 32 7.45 21.01 0.33
N TYR A 33 6.98 19.83 0.72
CA TYR A 33 6.92 19.45 2.12
C TYR A 33 8.30 19.02 2.62
N SER A 34 8.64 19.48 3.82
CA SER A 34 9.71 18.91 4.62
C SER A 34 9.37 17.47 5.03
N TRP A 35 10.40 16.74 5.44
CA TRP A 35 10.27 15.37 5.87
C TRP A 35 9.26 15.22 7.04
N GLN A 36 9.29 16.13 8.02
CA GLN A 36 8.37 16.11 9.17
C GLN A 36 6.92 16.35 8.75
N GLU A 37 6.68 17.21 7.76
CA GLU A 37 5.33 17.49 7.26
C GLU A 37 4.76 16.29 6.50
N ILE A 38 5.59 15.57 5.72
CA ILE A 38 5.17 14.32 5.07
C ILE A 38 4.83 13.28 6.13
N GLN A 39 5.65 13.14 7.18
CA GLN A 39 5.36 12.22 8.27
C GLN A 39 4.03 12.56 8.98
N GLN A 40 3.76 13.83 9.28
CA GLN A 40 2.49 14.24 9.89
C GLN A 40 1.29 13.82 9.03
N ARG A 41 1.38 14.05 7.72
CA ARG A 41 0.34 13.66 6.75
C ARG A 41 0.18 12.15 6.69
N LEU A 42 1.29 11.40 6.73
CA LEU A 42 1.28 9.94 6.78
C LEU A 42 0.61 9.42 8.05
N LEU A 43 0.97 9.95 9.22
CA LEU A 43 0.38 9.55 10.51
C LEU A 43 -1.12 9.87 10.58
N ALA A 44 -1.54 10.99 10.00
CA ALA A 44 -2.96 11.33 9.91
C ALA A 44 -3.72 10.34 9.02
N SER A 45 -3.17 9.99 7.86
CA SER A 45 -3.74 8.96 6.97
C SER A 45 -3.81 7.59 7.68
N ALA A 46 -2.72 7.18 8.34
CA ALA A 46 -2.66 5.94 9.10
C ALA A 46 -3.70 5.88 10.21
N SER A 47 -3.93 7.01 10.91
CA SER A 47 -4.90 7.09 11.99
C SER A 47 -6.33 6.96 11.49
N GLU A 48 -6.65 7.50 10.31
CA GLU A 48 -7.97 7.36 9.70
C GLU A 48 -8.23 5.89 9.33
N GLU A 49 -7.22 5.24 8.75
CA GLU A 49 -7.29 3.85 8.33
C GLU A 49 -7.40 2.87 9.51
N ILE A 50 -6.55 3.00 10.53
CA ILE A 50 -6.52 2.07 11.67
C ILE A 50 -7.78 2.15 12.55
N THR A 51 -8.53 3.25 12.45
CA THR A 51 -9.81 3.46 13.14
C THR A 51 -11.02 3.15 12.27
N SER A 52 -10.82 2.71 11.02
CA SER A 52 -11.90 2.34 10.11
C SER A 52 -12.63 1.08 10.58
N GLN A 53 -13.91 0.96 10.22
CA GLN A 53 -14.68 -0.21 10.64
C GLN A 53 -14.18 -1.45 9.87
N PRO A 54 -14.08 -2.64 10.51
CA PRO A 54 -13.60 -3.84 9.84
C PRO A 54 -14.35 -4.18 8.56
N ARG A 55 -15.66 -3.90 8.51
CA ARG A 55 -16.50 -4.10 7.32
C ARG A 55 -16.09 -3.19 6.16
N GLU A 56 -15.86 -1.91 6.44
CA GLU A 56 -15.40 -0.93 5.43
C GLU A 56 -14.03 -1.34 4.86
N LEU A 57 -13.09 -1.70 5.75
CA LEU A 57 -11.76 -2.20 5.38
C LEU A 57 -11.86 -3.46 4.51
N PHE A 58 -12.72 -4.41 4.88
CA PHE A 58 -12.89 -5.67 4.16
C PHE A 58 -13.42 -5.47 2.73
N PHE A 59 -14.48 -4.69 2.53
CA PHE A 59 -15.03 -4.49 1.18
C PHE A 59 -14.13 -3.59 0.32
N SER A 60 -13.48 -2.59 0.91
CA SER A 60 -12.49 -1.78 0.21
C SER A 60 -11.30 -2.63 -0.24
N SER A 61 -10.80 -3.53 0.62
CA SER A 61 -9.71 -4.43 0.27
C SER A 61 -10.10 -5.53 -0.71
N MET A 62 -11.33 -6.05 -0.64
CA MET A 62 -11.85 -6.92 -1.69
C MET A 62 -11.88 -6.23 -3.04
N THR A 63 -12.31 -4.97 -3.09
CA THR A 63 -12.32 -4.17 -4.32
C THR A 63 -10.90 -3.96 -4.85
N ALA A 64 -9.92 -3.69 -3.98
CA ALA A 64 -8.51 -3.63 -4.38
C ALA A 64 -8.02 -4.97 -4.97
N GLY A 65 -8.40 -6.09 -4.35
CA GLY A 65 -8.07 -7.43 -4.82
C GLY A 65 -8.65 -7.73 -6.20
N ILE A 66 -9.86 -7.26 -6.50
CA ILE A 66 -10.44 -7.38 -7.84
C ILE A 66 -9.70 -6.47 -8.82
N ALA A 67 -9.47 -5.21 -8.44
CA ALA A 67 -8.79 -4.23 -9.29
C ALA A 67 -7.36 -4.64 -9.68
N ILE A 68 -6.66 -5.40 -8.82
CA ILE A 68 -5.32 -5.90 -9.13
C ILE A 68 -5.30 -6.82 -10.36
N THR A 69 -6.43 -7.42 -10.71
CA THR A 69 -6.50 -8.30 -11.89
C THR A 69 -6.32 -7.53 -13.19
N LEU A 70 -6.53 -6.22 -13.20
CA LEU A 70 -6.15 -5.35 -14.31
C LEU A 70 -4.65 -5.36 -14.58
N THR A 71 -3.83 -5.48 -13.52
CA THR A 71 -2.38 -5.65 -13.66
C THR A 71 -2.03 -6.99 -14.31
N LEU A 72 -2.71 -8.08 -13.91
CA LEU A 72 -2.54 -9.38 -14.54
C LEU A 72 -2.97 -9.38 -16.02
N ILE A 73 -4.11 -8.75 -16.35
CA ILE A 73 -4.54 -8.56 -17.74
C ILE A 73 -3.49 -7.80 -18.53
N GLY A 74 -2.99 -6.69 -18.00
CA GLY A 74 -1.97 -5.86 -18.65
C GLY A 74 -0.69 -6.65 -18.93
N TYR A 75 -0.21 -7.41 -17.95
CA TYR A 75 0.96 -8.29 -18.10
C TYR A 75 0.74 -9.38 -19.14
N ALA A 76 -0.41 -10.07 -19.06
CA ALA A 76 -0.76 -11.18 -19.95
C ALA A 76 -0.85 -10.73 -21.41
N VAL A 77 -1.55 -9.63 -21.67
CA VAL A 77 -1.71 -9.04 -23.01
C VAL A 77 -0.36 -8.52 -23.52
N GLY A 78 0.40 -7.81 -22.69
CA GLY A 78 1.69 -7.30 -23.12
C GLY A 78 2.67 -8.42 -23.45
N THR A 79 2.74 -9.44 -22.60
CA THR A 79 3.63 -10.61 -22.80
C THR A 79 3.22 -11.46 -24.00
N SER A 80 1.91 -11.57 -24.29
CA SER A 80 1.47 -12.29 -25.50
C SER A 80 1.86 -11.58 -26.81
N HIS A 81 1.91 -10.24 -26.81
CA HIS A 81 2.28 -9.46 -28.00
C HIS A 81 3.79 -9.19 -28.11
N PHE A 82 4.49 -9.15 -26.98
CA PHE A 82 5.92 -8.82 -26.88
C PHE A 82 6.67 -9.83 -26.02
N PRO A 83 6.68 -11.13 -26.39
CA PRO A 83 7.22 -12.20 -25.54
C PRO A 83 8.71 -12.01 -25.21
N ASP A 84 9.48 -11.47 -26.14
CA ASP A 84 10.93 -11.27 -25.99
C ASP A 84 11.32 -9.85 -25.53
N ASN A 85 10.36 -9.01 -25.16
CA ASN A 85 10.61 -7.62 -24.77
C ASN A 85 9.88 -7.26 -23.47
N ILE A 86 10.59 -7.44 -22.35
CA ILE A 86 10.07 -7.20 -20.99
C ILE A 86 9.65 -5.74 -20.75
N PHE A 87 10.25 -4.79 -21.46
CA PHE A 87 9.91 -3.38 -21.32
C PHE A 87 8.54 -3.09 -21.95
N LEU A 88 8.30 -3.59 -23.17
CA LEU A 88 7.01 -3.42 -23.85
C LEU A 88 5.92 -4.30 -23.24
N SER A 89 6.26 -5.52 -22.80
CA SER A 89 5.28 -6.45 -22.24
C SER A 89 4.70 -5.99 -20.90
N THR A 90 5.36 -5.07 -20.20
CA THR A 90 4.94 -4.60 -18.87
C THR A 90 4.35 -3.19 -18.87
N LEU A 91 4.20 -2.54 -20.03
CA LEU A 91 3.64 -1.18 -20.15
C LEU A 91 2.28 -0.99 -19.49
N LEU A 92 1.45 -2.04 -19.49
CA LEU A 92 0.10 -2.04 -18.93
C LEU A 92 0.04 -2.61 -17.50
N TYR A 93 1.15 -3.13 -16.97
CA TYR A 93 1.24 -3.66 -15.61
C TYR A 93 0.75 -2.66 -14.53
N PRO A 94 1.03 -1.35 -14.61
CA PRO A 94 0.65 -0.41 -13.54
C PRO A 94 -0.86 -0.15 -13.39
N LEU A 95 -1.71 -0.54 -14.35
CA LEU A 95 -3.10 -0.10 -14.42
C LEU A 95 -3.93 -0.48 -13.18
N GLY A 96 -3.78 -1.71 -12.67
CA GLY A 96 -4.47 -2.13 -11.44
C GLY A 96 -4.08 -1.27 -10.24
N PHE A 97 -2.79 -0.97 -10.08
CA PHE A 97 -2.29 -0.12 -9.02
C PHE A 97 -2.76 1.34 -9.13
N ILE A 98 -2.85 1.89 -10.34
CA ILE A 98 -3.44 3.23 -10.54
C ILE A 98 -4.88 3.25 -10.02
N TYR A 99 -5.67 2.23 -10.35
CA TYR A 99 -7.06 2.12 -9.90
C TYR A 99 -7.16 2.03 -8.37
N ILE A 100 -6.29 1.23 -7.75
CA ILE A 100 -6.24 1.03 -6.30
C ILE A 100 -5.84 2.31 -5.57
N ILE A 101 -4.71 2.90 -5.94
CA ILE A 101 -4.13 4.04 -5.22
C ILE A 101 -4.99 5.30 -5.40
N LEU A 102 -5.46 5.58 -6.62
CA LEU A 102 -6.33 6.75 -6.84
C LEU A 102 -7.75 6.53 -6.31
N GLY A 103 -8.24 5.30 -6.37
CA GLY A 103 -9.52 4.89 -5.79
C GLY A 103 -9.53 4.80 -4.27
N ARG A 104 -8.35 4.91 -3.62
CA ARG A 104 -8.16 4.75 -2.16
C ARG A 104 -8.67 3.41 -1.64
N PHE A 105 -8.55 2.35 -2.45
CA PHE A 105 -8.89 1.01 -2.02
C PHE A 105 -7.78 0.44 -1.13
N GLN A 106 -8.16 -0.34 -0.13
CA GLN A 106 -7.23 -0.83 0.89
C GLN A 106 -6.36 -1.96 0.36
N LEU A 107 -5.05 -1.73 0.24
CA LEU A 107 -4.10 -2.74 -0.21
C LEU A 107 -3.14 -3.12 0.92
N TYR A 108 -2.93 -4.42 1.13
CA TYR A 108 -2.09 -4.93 2.22
C TYR A 108 -0.69 -4.28 2.24
N THR A 109 -0.06 -4.15 1.08
CA THR A 109 1.28 -3.61 0.92
C THR A 109 1.35 -2.09 1.11
N GLU A 110 0.30 -1.35 0.77
CA GLU A 110 0.16 0.07 1.12
C GLU A 110 0.07 0.26 2.64
N ASN A 111 -0.58 -0.68 3.33
CA ASN A 111 -0.78 -0.66 4.77
C ASN A 111 0.43 -1.19 5.57
N THR A 112 1.60 -1.36 4.94
CA THR A 112 2.84 -1.75 5.63
C THR A 112 3.61 -0.57 6.21
N LEU A 113 3.47 0.64 5.65
CA LEU A 113 4.22 1.81 6.11
C LEU A 113 3.42 2.70 7.08
N PRO A 114 2.16 3.14 6.78
CA PRO A 114 1.43 4.04 7.66
C PRO A 114 1.09 3.43 9.05
N PRO A 115 0.48 2.23 9.15
CA PRO A 115 0.19 1.61 10.44
C PRO A 115 1.44 1.27 11.27
N VAL A 116 2.53 0.85 10.61
CA VAL A 116 3.81 0.56 11.28
C VAL A 116 4.43 1.84 11.85
N ALA A 117 4.29 2.98 11.16
CA ALA A 117 4.68 4.27 11.69
C ALA A 117 3.97 4.61 13.02
N LEU A 118 2.69 4.27 13.14
CA LEU A 118 1.93 4.41 14.38
C LEU A 118 2.46 3.49 15.49
N ILE A 119 2.81 2.24 15.17
CA ILE A 119 3.36 1.28 16.15
C ILE A 119 4.69 1.76 16.72
N PHE A 120 5.63 2.18 15.88
CA PHE A 120 6.94 2.69 16.33
C PHE A 120 6.80 3.96 17.17
N SER A 121 5.80 4.79 16.85
CA SER A 121 5.46 5.99 17.62
C SER A 121 4.61 5.69 18.88
N ARG A 122 4.30 4.41 19.15
CA ARG A 122 3.39 3.94 20.22
C ARG A 122 2.01 4.61 20.21
N LEU A 123 1.52 4.94 19.02
CA LEU A 123 0.21 5.54 18.77
C LEU A 123 -0.87 4.51 18.40
N ALA A 124 -0.45 3.27 18.18
CA ALA A 124 -1.33 2.12 18.02
C ALA A 124 -0.69 0.88 18.62
N SER A 125 -1.52 -0.10 18.98
CA SER A 125 -1.07 -1.36 19.56
C SER A 125 -0.74 -2.39 18.48
N ILE A 126 0.25 -3.24 18.76
CA ILE A 126 0.70 -4.29 17.83
C ILE A 126 -0.43 -5.26 17.45
N PRO A 127 -1.30 -5.72 18.38
CA PRO A 127 -2.42 -6.58 18.02
C PRO A 127 -3.43 -5.90 17.07
N LEU A 128 -3.62 -4.59 17.19
CA LEU A 128 -4.49 -3.83 16.30
C LEU A 128 -3.91 -3.77 14.87
N LEU A 129 -2.59 -3.60 14.73
CA LEU A 129 -1.91 -3.70 13.44
C LEU A 129 -2.20 -5.04 12.76
N PHE A 130 -1.98 -6.15 13.47
CA PHE A 130 -2.22 -7.50 12.93
C PHE A 130 -3.69 -7.72 12.55
N LYS A 131 -4.64 -7.15 13.31
CA LYS A 131 -6.05 -7.19 12.94
C LYS A 131 -6.32 -6.48 11.62
N VAL A 132 -5.80 -5.26 11.44
CA VAL A 132 -5.99 -4.50 10.18
C VAL A 132 -5.34 -5.24 9.02
N TRP A 133 -4.09 -5.67 9.19
CA TRP A 133 -3.37 -6.48 8.20
C TRP A 133 -4.13 -7.75 7.81
N GLY A 134 -4.65 -8.50 8.79
CA GLY A 134 -5.43 -9.71 8.53
C GLY A 134 -6.70 -9.43 7.74
N VAL A 135 -7.48 -8.42 8.13
CA VAL A 135 -8.73 -8.05 7.43
C VAL A 135 -8.45 -7.64 5.98
N VAL A 136 -7.45 -6.77 5.78
CA VAL A 136 -7.10 -6.25 4.44
C VAL A 136 -6.51 -7.36 3.56
N LEU A 137 -5.62 -8.19 4.09
CA LEU A 137 -5.03 -9.30 3.34
C LEU A 137 -6.10 -10.30 2.91
N VAL A 138 -7.01 -10.69 3.80
CA VAL A 138 -8.11 -11.61 3.47
C VAL A 138 -9.02 -11.02 2.40
N GLY A 139 -9.40 -9.75 2.52
CA GLY A 139 -10.19 -9.07 1.49
C GLY A 139 -9.47 -9.05 0.14
N ASN A 140 -8.21 -8.62 0.10
CA ASN A 140 -7.40 -8.62 -1.12
C ASN A 140 -7.32 -10.02 -1.75
N LEU A 141 -7.08 -11.06 -0.95
CA LEU A 141 -7.01 -12.45 -1.43
C LEU A 141 -8.33 -12.90 -2.05
N ILE A 142 -9.47 -12.66 -1.41
CA ILE A 142 -10.78 -13.02 -1.95
C ILE A 142 -11.03 -12.33 -3.29
N GLY A 143 -10.72 -11.04 -3.40
CA GLY A 143 -10.86 -10.29 -4.65
C GLY A 143 -9.94 -10.81 -5.76
N ALA A 144 -8.68 -11.09 -5.43
CA ALA A 144 -7.69 -11.62 -6.36
C ALA A 144 -8.05 -13.05 -6.84
N ILE A 145 -8.55 -13.91 -5.95
CA ILE A 145 -9.04 -15.25 -6.27
C ILE A 145 -10.24 -15.18 -7.21
N ALA A 146 -11.22 -14.33 -6.90
CA ALA A 146 -12.40 -14.16 -7.73
C ALA A 146 -12.04 -13.67 -9.14
N GLY A 147 -11.15 -12.68 -9.24
CA GLY A 147 -10.69 -12.19 -10.54
C GLY A 147 -9.85 -13.21 -11.30
N GLY A 148 -8.94 -13.93 -10.64
CA GLY A 148 -8.16 -15.01 -11.23
C GLY A 148 -9.05 -16.13 -11.79
N TYR A 149 -10.10 -16.52 -11.06
CA TYR A 149 -11.11 -17.48 -11.51
C TYR A 149 -11.83 -17.01 -12.78
N VAL A 150 -12.29 -15.76 -12.81
CA VAL A 150 -12.95 -15.17 -13.99
C VAL A 150 -12.01 -15.16 -15.19
N LEU A 151 -10.76 -14.72 -15.02
CA LEU A 151 -9.79 -14.66 -16.11
C LEU A 151 -9.45 -16.05 -16.67
N ALA A 152 -9.37 -17.07 -15.82
CA ALA A 152 -9.10 -18.44 -16.26
C ALA A 152 -10.28 -19.05 -17.05
N ASN A 153 -11.52 -18.82 -16.59
CA ASN A 153 -12.71 -19.53 -17.08
C ASN A 153 -13.53 -18.78 -18.13
N THR A 154 -13.25 -17.50 -18.39
CA THR A 154 -13.98 -16.69 -19.39
C THR A 154 -13.13 -16.35 -20.61
N ALA A 155 -13.71 -15.64 -21.57
CA ALA A 155 -13.04 -15.17 -22.79
C ALA A 155 -12.40 -13.77 -22.65
N VAL A 156 -12.23 -13.26 -21.42
CA VAL A 156 -11.57 -11.95 -21.19
C VAL A 156 -10.14 -11.93 -21.69
N LEU A 157 -9.41 -13.04 -21.54
CA LEU A 157 -8.07 -13.24 -22.12
C LEU A 157 -8.16 -14.14 -23.35
N SER A 158 -7.42 -13.79 -24.40
CA SER A 158 -7.20 -14.67 -25.54
C SER A 158 -6.43 -15.93 -25.10
N PRO A 159 -6.48 -17.04 -25.87
CA PRO A 159 -5.69 -18.23 -25.57
C PRO A 159 -4.20 -17.93 -25.34
N ASP A 160 -3.59 -17.12 -26.21
CA ASP A 160 -2.18 -16.73 -26.09
C ASP A 160 -1.91 -15.90 -24.83
N ALA A 161 -2.81 -14.98 -24.47
CA ALA A 161 -2.70 -14.20 -23.23
C ALA A 161 -2.87 -15.09 -21.99
N LYS A 162 -3.71 -16.13 -22.02
CA LYS A 162 -3.81 -17.10 -20.93
C LYS A 162 -2.51 -17.87 -20.72
N VAL A 163 -1.87 -18.32 -21.81
CA VAL A 163 -0.55 -18.95 -21.73
C VAL A 163 0.47 -17.97 -21.12
N ALA A 164 0.51 -16.74 -21.64
CA ALA A 164 1.40 -15.69 -21.14
C ALA A 164 1.18 -15.38 -19.65
N ALA A 165 -0.07 -15.39 -19.17
CA ALA A 165 -0.40 -15.16 -17.76
C ALA A 165 0.18 -16.22 -16.80
N THR A 166 0.49 -17.43 -17.28
CA THR A 166 1.12 -18.47 -16.44
C THR A 166 2.61 -18.27 -16.22
N THR A 167 3.28 -17.53 -17.13
CA THR A 167 4.75 -17.41 -17.16
C THR A 167 5.35 -16.83 -15.88
N PHE A 168 4.62 -15.94 -15.21
CA PHE A 168 5.12 -15.25 -14.01
C PHE A 168 5.23 -16.21 -12.81
N VAL A 169 4.25 -17.11 -12.64
CA VAL A 169 4.28 -18.17 -11.62
C VAL A 169 5.39 -19.17 -11.92
N VAL A 170 5.52 -19.61 -13.18
CA VAL A 170 6.58 -20.53 -13.62
C VAL A 170 7.96 -19.94 -13.32
N HIS A 171 8.21 -18.69 -13.74
CA HIS A 171 9.45 -17.98 -13.48
C HIS A 171 9.75 -17.87 -11.98
N GLY A 172 8.73 -17.58 -11.17
CA GLY A 172 8.85 -17.54 -9.72
C GLY A 172 9.30 -18.87 -9.11
N LEU A 173 8.68 -19.97 -9.53
CA LEU A 173 9.06 -21.30 -9.06
C LEU A 173 10.49 -21.69 -9.48
N GLU A 174 10.91 -21.32 -10.69
CA GLU A 174 12.28 -21.55 -11.19
C GLU A 174 13.36 -20.80 -10.41
N LEU A 175 13.07 -19.57 -9.96
CA LEU A 175 13.98 -18.79 -9.12
C LEU A 175 14.20 -19.39 -7.73
N GLY A 176 13.24 -20.18 -7.26
CA GLY A 176 13.23 -20.75 -5.93
C GLY A 176 12.94 -19.75 -4.81
N TRP A 177 12.77 -20.28 -3.60
CA TRP A 177 12.24 -19.57 -2.44
C TRP A 177 12.96 -18.24 -2.15
N TRP A 178 14.30 -18.27 -2.07
CA TRP A 178 15.09 -17.09 -1.70
C TRP A 178 15.16 -16.04 -2.82
N GLY A 179 15.21 -16.47 -4.08
CA GLY A 179 15.16 -15.55 -5.22
C GLY A 179 13.85 -14.76 -5.25
N VAL A 180 12.73 -15.47 -5.05
CA VAL A 180 11.40 -14.86 -4.91
C VAL A 180 11.34 -13.92 -3.70
N PHE A 181 11.81 -14.37 -2.53
CA PHE A 181 11.80 -13.57 -1.29
C PHE A 181 12.53 -12.24 -1.45
N PHE A 182 13.76 -12.21 -1.97
CA PHE A 182 14.53 -10.97 -2.08
C PHE A 182 13.98 -10.02 -3.15
N LYS A 183 13.50 -10.55 -4.28
CA LYS A 183 12.79 -9.74 -5.29
C LYS A 183 11.51 -9.14 -4.70
N ALA A 184 10.76 -9.92 -3.93
CA ALA A 184 9.57 -9.47 -3.22
C ALA A 184 9.90 -8.44 -2.13
N MET A 185 11.03 -8.59 -1.45
CA MET A 185 11.51 -7.59 -0.48
C MET A 185 11.77 -6.25 -1.14
N PHE A 186 12.39 -6.25 -2.33
CA PHE A 186 12.57 -5.01 -3.08
C PHE A 186 11.25 -4.41 -3.59
N ALA A 187 10.30 -5.25 -4.02
CA ALA A 187 8.95 -4.78 -4.36
C ALA A 187 8.24 -4.12 -3.16
N GLY A 188 8.29 -4.74 -1.99
CA GLY A 188 7.72 -4.17 -0.75
C GLY A 188 8.35 -2.83 -0.39
N TRP A 189 9.67 -2.71 -0.55
CA TRP A 189 10.39 -1.44 -0.40
C TRP A 189 9.88 -0.37 -1.38
N LEU A 190 9.77 -0.70 -2.67
CA LEU A 190 9.24 0.23 -3.68
C LEU A 190 7.80 0.68 -3.37
N VAL A 191 6.92 -0.24 -2.98
CA VAL A 191 5.52 0.09 -2.66
C VAL A 191 5.43 1.01 -1.44
N ALA A 192 6.18 0.73 -0.37
CA ALA A 192 6.25 1.64 0.78
C ALA A 192 6.77 3.03 0.37
N GLY A 193 7.73 3.09 -0.55
CA GLY A 193 8.18 4.34 -1.17
C GLY A 193 7.07 5.09 -1.90
N VAL A 194 6.22 4.40 -2.68
CA VAL A 194 5.05 5.00 -3.35
C VAL A 194 4.10 5.63 -2.34
N VAL A 195 3.81 4.95 -1.22
CA VAL A 195 2.94 5.51 -0.17
C VAL A 195 3.50 6.83 0.36
N TRP A 196 4.79 6.87 0.67
CA TRP A 196 5.46 8.09 1.10
C TRP A 196 5.39 9.21 0.05
N LEU A 197 5.74 8.89 -1.20
CA LEU A 197 5.75 9.85 -2.30
C LEU A 197 4.34 10.36 -2.64
N ASN A 198 3.32 9.51 -2.54
CA ASN A 198 1.93 9.87 -2.79
C ASN A 198 1.40 10.85 -1.73
N VAL A 199 1.77 10.64 -0.47
CA VAL A 199 1.52 11.60 0.61
C VAL A 199 2.28 12.90 0.36
N ALA A 200 3.52 12.85 -0.13
CA ALA A 200 4.29 14.04 -0.46
C ALA A 200 3.74 14.81 -1.68
N ALA A 201 3.13 14.11 -2.63
CA ALA A 201 2.57 14.70 -3.85
C ALA A 201 1.36 15.59 -3.56
N ARG A 202 1.16 16.59 -4.44
CA ARG A 202 0.14 17.64 -4.28
C ARG A 202 -1.03 17.47 -5.24
N ASP A 203 -0.73 17.22 -6.49
CA ASP A 203 -1.70 17.06 -7.55
C ASP A 203 -1.85 15.60 -7.98
N THR A 204 -2.95 15.31 -8.67
CA THR A 204 -3.29 13.95 -9.10
C THR A 204 -2.39 13.46 -10.24
N VAL A 205 -1.89 14.34 -11.11
CA VAL A 205 -1.03 13.94 -12.24
C VAL A 205 0.29 13.41 -11.72
N THR A 206 0.93 14.09 -10.78
CA THR A 206 2.14 13.63 -10.11
C THR A 206 1.92 12.27 -9.42
N ARG A 207 0.78 12.08 -8.76
CA ARG A 207 0.43 10.79 -8.15
C ARG A 207 0.34 9.68 -9.19
N VAL A 208 -0.36 9.91 -10.29
CA VAL A 208 -0.47 8.95 -11.40
C VAL A 208 0.92 8.60 -11.93
N LEU A 209 1.78 9.59 -12.17
CA LEU A 209 3.13 9.37 -12.69
C LEU A 209 4.01 8.57 -11.73
N VAL A 210 3.99 8.90 -10.44
CA VAL A 210 4.75 8.15 -9.42
C VAL A 210 4.28 6.69 -9.35
N VAL A 211 2.97 6.47 -9.28
CA VAL A 211 2.38 5.13 -9.25
C VAL A 211 2.77 4.39 -10.54
N TYR A 212 2.55 4.99 -11.70
CA TYR A 212 2.88 4.38 -12.99
C TYR A 212 4.34 3.96 -13.06
N LEU A 213 5.28 4.88 -12.80
CA LEU A 213 6.72 4.62 -12.95
C LEU A 213 7.21 3.54 -11.98
N VAL A 214 6.76 3.55 -10.73
CA VAL A 214 7.22 2.56 -9.74
C VAL A 214 6.63 1.18 -10.02
N PHE A 215 5.34 1.08 -10.34
CA PHE A 215 4.75 -0.23 -10.65
C PHE A 215 5.19 -0.74 -12.04
N PHE A 216 5.54 0.15 -12.96
CA PHE A 216 6.18 -0.23 -14.22
C PHE A 216 7.56 -0.81 -13.97
N MET A 217 8.33 -0.24 -13.04
CA MET A 217 9.61 -0.79 -12.59
C MET A 217 9.45 -2.17 -11.94
N ILE A 218 8.39 -2.37 -11.13
CA ILE A 218 8.07 -3.69 -10.54
C ILE A 218 7.86 -4.74 -11.63
N GLY A 219 7.02 -4.44 -12.62
CA GLY A 219 6.79 -5.34 -13.76
C GLY A 219 8.04 -5.58 -14.60
N THR A 220 8.68 -4.51 -15.08
CA THR A 220 9.86 -4.58 -15.97
C THR A 220 11.03 -5.31 -15.32
N SER A 221 11.18 -5.20 -14.00
CA SER A 221 12.26 -5.84 -13.26
C SER A 221 11.91 -7.26 -12.77
N ASN A 222 10.73 -7.79 -13.14
CA ASN A 222 10.22 -9.09 -12.68
C ASN A 222 10.28 -9.22 -11.14
N LEU A 223 9.78 -8.21 -10.43
CA LEU A 223 9.65 -8.22 -8.98
C LEU A 223 8.26 -8.73 -8.58
N PHE A 224 8.20 -9.42 -7.44
CA PHE A 224 6.97 -10.08 -7.01
C PHE A 224 6.21 -9.23 -5.99
N HIS A 225 4.95 -8.93 -6.28
CA HIS A 225 4.05 -8.24 -5.37
C HIS A 225 3.00 -9.20 -4.82
N VAL A 226 2.79 -9.25 -3.50
CA VAL A 226 2.00 -10.32 -2.85
C VAL A 226 0.55 -10.43 -3.34
N ILE A 227 -0.07 -9.30 -3.69
CA ILE A 227 -1.46 -9.30 -4.16
C ILE A 227 -1.56 -9.60 -5.66
N THR A 228 -0.55 -9.25 -6.47
CA THR A 228 -0.52 -9.68 -7.89
C THR A 228 -0.21 -11.17 -7.94
N ALA A 229 0.74 -11.64 -7.13
CA ALA A 229 1.06 -13.05 -6.94
C ALA A 229 -0.15 -13.88 -6.52
N ALA A 230 -1.02 -13.34 -5.66
CA ALA A 230 -2.28 -13.99 -5.33
C ALA A 230 -3.21 -14.16 -6.55
N ALA A 231 -3.36 -13.12 -7.38
CA ALA A 231 -4.18 -13.18 -8.59
C ALA A 231 -3.56 -14.13 -9.65
N GLU A 232 -2.24 -14.08 -9.82
CA GLU A 232 -1.47 -14.95 -10.71
C GLU A 232 -1.57 -16.42 -10.30
N VAL A 233 -1.34 -16.74 -9.01
CA VAL A 233 -1.50 -18.11 -8.48
C VAL A 233 -2.93 -18.59 -8.62
N SER A 234 -3.91 -17.73 -8.33
CA SER A 234 -5.32 -18.09 -8.48
C SER A 234 -5.65 -18.41 -9.94
N PHE A 235 -5.24 -17.53 -10.86
CA PHE A 235 -5.38 -17.77 -12.29
C PHE A 235 -4.69 -19.09 -12.70
N TYR A 236 -3.46 -19.30 -12.27
CA TYR A 236 -2.69 -20.51 -12.58
C TYR A 236 -3.40 -21.78 -12.12
N ILE A 237 -3.88 -21.83 -10.86
CA ILE A 237 -4.64 -22.97 -10.32
C ILE A 237 -5.88 -23.28 -11.15
N PHE A 238 -6.65 -22.25 -11.53
CA PHE A 238 -7.88 -22.47 -12.29
C PHE A 238 -7.64 -22.73 -13.78
N HIS A 239 -6.50 -22.31 -14.32
CA HIS A 239 -6.14 -22.52 -15.72
C HIS A 239 -5.43 -23.86 -15.94
N THR A 240 -4.60 -24.30 -14.99
CA THR A 240 -3.85 -25.57 -15.05
C THR A 240 -4.46 -26.58 -14.08
N ALA A 241 -5.03 -27.66 -14.62
CA ALA A 241 -5.81 -28.63 -13.83
C ALA A 241 -4.99 -29.43 -12.79
N GLU A 242 -3.66 -29.42 -12.87
CA GLU A 242 -2.76 -30.25 -12.04
C GLU A 242 -1.85 -29.43 -11.10
N ALA A 243 -2.19 -28.17 -10.82
CA ALA A 243 -1.40 -27.32 -9.95
C ALA A 243 -1.30 -27.86 -8.51
N ASP A 244 -0.08 -28.07 -8.01
CA ASP A 244 0.15 -28.35 -6.59
C ASP A 244 0.02 -27.07 -5.76
N ILE A 245 -1.16 -26.91 -5.14
CA ILE A 245 -1.52 -25.78 -4.29
C ILE A 245 -0.52 -25.61 -3.13
N SER A 246 0.01 -26.71 -2.58
CA SER A 246 0.94 -26.65 -1.45
C SER A 246 2.27 -26.05 -1.87
N THR A 247 2.79 -26.44 -3.03
CA THR A 247 3.99 -25.86 -3.63
C THR A 247 3.79 -24.39 -3.97
N LEU A 248 2.67 -24.02 -4.59
CA LEU A 248 2.37 -22.62 -4.93
C LEU A 248 2.27 -21.73 -3.68
N PHE A 249 1.69 -22.25 -2.60
CA PHE A 249 1.60 -21.52 -1.35
C PHE A 249 2.97 -21.39 -0.67
N ILE A 250 3.68 -22.49 -0.45
CA ILE A 250 4.91 -22.53 0.37
C ILE A 250 6.12 -21.95 -0.38
N ASN A 251 6.28 -22.31 -1.66
CA ASN A 251 7.49 -22.01 -2.43
C ASN A 251 7.38 -20.74 -3.27
N TYR A 252 6.16 -20.20 -3.46
CA TYR A 252 5.96 -18.98 -4.23
C TYR A 252 5.23 -17.90 -3.42
N TRP A 253 3.96 -18.07 -3.07
CA TRP A 253 3.19 -16.98 -2.46
C TRP A 253 3.69 -16.55 -1.07
N LEU A 254 4.05 -17.50 -0.20
CA LEU A 254 4.56 -17.22 1.14
C LEU A 254 5.87 -16.43 1.14
N PRO A 255 6.93 -16.78 0.38
CA PRO A 255 8.13 -15.93 0.31
C PRO A 255 7.81 -14.55 -0.26
N VAL A 256 6.85 -14.41 -1.18
CA VAL A 256 6.42 -13.08 -1.66
C VAL A 256 5.79 -12.25 -0.54
N LEU A 257 4.86 -12.84 0.23
CA LEU A 257 4.25 -12.18 1.38
C LEU A 257 5.32 -11.70 2.36
N LEU A 258 6.18 -12.62 2.81
CA LEU A 258 7.22 -12.31 3.80
C LEU A 258 8.19 -11.25 3.28
N GLY A 259 8.63 -11.37 2.02
CA GLY A 259 9.50 -10.40 1.37
C GLY A 259 8.84 -9.02 1.34
N ASN A 260 7.62 -8.90 0.79
CA ASN A 260 6.89 -7.64 0.72
C ASN A 260 6.73 -6.99 2.11
N THR A 261 6.36 -7.76 3.13
CA THR A 261 6.22 -7.26 4.51
C THR A 261 7.54 -6.75 5.07
N VAL A 262 8.62 -7.52 4.95
CA VAL A 262 9.96 -7.13 5.41
C VAL A 262 10.42 -5.86 4.68
N GLY A 263 10.31 -5.82 3.35
CA GLY A 263 10.68 -4.68 2.53
C GLY A 263 9.96 -3.38 2.91
N GLY A 264 8.65 -3.46 3.13
CA GLY A 264 7.83 -2.31 3.53
C GLY A 264 8.19 -1.78 4.92
N VAL A 265 8.43 -2.67 5.88
CA VAL A 265 8.83 -2.30 7.27
C VAL A 265 10.27 -1.75 7.32
N LEU A 266 11.17 -2.23 6.46
CA LEU A 266 12.58 -1.83 6.46
C LEU A 266 12.76 -0.34 6.12
N ILE A 267 11.99 0.22 5.17
CA ILE A 267 12.02 1.67 4.90
C ILE A 267 11.78 2.45 6.19
N PHE A 268 10.71 2.11 6.91
CA PHE A 268 10.34 2.88 8.09
C PHE A 268 11.32 2.68 9.24
N THR A 269 11.87 1.47 9.41
CA THR A 269 12.90 1.23 10.44
C THR A 269 14.11 2.13 10.22
N ASN A 270 14.57 2.27 8.97
CA ASN A 270 15.67 3.18 8.62
C ASN A 270 15.27 4.65 8.84
N MET A 271 14.07 5.06 8.40
CA MET A 271 13.58 6.44 8.55
C MET A 271 13.30 6.85 10.01
N ALA A 272 12.86 5.92 10.86
CA ALA A 272 12.58 6.14 12.28
C ALA A 272 13.87 6.22 13.10
N TYR A 273 14.92 5.48 12.73
CA TYR A 273 16.24 5.57 13.36
C TYR A 273 16.80 7.00 13.29
N PHE A 274 16.73 7.64 12.12
CA PHE A 274 17.19 9.04 11.90
C PHE A 274 16.40 10.10 12.67
N GLN A 275 15.27 9.73 13.28
CA GLN A 275 14.30 10.65 13.86
C GLN A 275 14.32 10.70 15.37
N SER A 276 14.93 9.70 16.02
CA SER A 276 14.97 9.60 17.48
C SER A 276 15.60 10.83 18.16
N GLU A 277 16.22 11.73 17.39
CA GLU A 277 16.79 12.99 17.87
C GLU A 277 15.89 14.24 17.72
N GLN A 278 14.76 14.22 16.98
CA GLN A 278 14.00 15.44 16.68
C GLN A 278 12.51 15.40 17.08
N LYS A 279 12.25 15.91 18.28
CA LYS A 279 10.99 16.51 18.81
C LYS A 279 9.69 15.70 18.68
N ARG A 280 9.18 15.32 19.85
CA ARG A 280 7.92 14.60 20.12
C ARG A 280 6.69 15.42 19.70
N PHE A 281 5.76 14.80 18.98
CA PHE A 281 4.48 15.42 18.61
C PHE A 281 3.58 15.62 19.85
N PRO A 282 3.18 16.86 20.21
CA PRO A 282 2.42 17.14 21.45
C PRO A 282 0.99 16.58 21.47
N GLU A 283 0.40 16.32 20.30
CA GLU A 283 -1.04 16.06 20.13
C GLU A 283 -1.43 14.57 20.05
N TYR A 284 -0.54 13.65 20.43
CA TYR A 284 -0.81 12.21 20.36
C TYR A 284 -0.66 11.52 21.71
N ARG A 285 -1.69 10.76 22.11
CA ARG A 285 -1.65 9.94 23.34
C ARG A 285 -0.74 8.73 23.11
N ILE A 286 0.39 8.71 23.81
CA ILE A 286 1.33 7.59 23.81
C ILE A 286 0.74 6.44 24.63
N LEU A 287 0.68 5.24 24.06
CA LEU A 287 0.23 4.04 24.76
C LEU A 287 1.24 3.60 25.82
N SER A 288 0.73 3.08 26.94
CA SER A 288 1.56 2.36 27.92
C SER A 288 2.20 1.13 27.26
N LEU A 289 3.33 0.63 27.78
CA LEU A 289 3.96 -0.58 27.25
C LEU A 289 3.00 -1.78 27.19
N ARG A 290 2.13 -1.91 28.19
CA ARG A 290 1.11 -2.96 28.25
C ARG A 290 0.05 -2.77 27.17
N ASP A 291 -0.48 -1.56 27.01
CA ASP A 291 -1.48 -1.28 25.98
C ASP A 291 -0.90 -1.39 24.56
N TRP A 292 0.38 -1.06 24.39
CA TRP A 292 1.10 -1.17 23.13
C TRP A 292 1.29 -2.64 22.71
N LEU A 293 1.72 -3.50 23.64
CA LEU A 293 1.97 -4.93 23.37
C LEU A 293 0.69 -5.76 23.28
N PHE A 294 -0.31 -5.48 24.12
CA PHE A 294 -1.46 -6.37 24.33
C PHE A 294 -2.83 -5.70 24.16
N GLY A 295 -2.87 -4.37 23.99
CA GLY A 295 -4.13 -3.65 23.80
C GLY A 295 -4.69 -3.79 22.39
N MET A 296 -5.91 -3.26 22.20
CA MET A 296 -6.58 -3.09 20.90
C MET A 296 -6.90 -1.61 20.68
N LYS A 297 -5.94 -0.73 20.98
CA LYS A 297 -6.11 0.72 20.97
C LYS A 297 -5.21 1.32 19.89
N GLY A 298 -5.70 2.31 19.16
CA GLY A 298 -4.89 3.06 18.21
C GLY A 298 -5.67 4.16 17.52
N GLY A 299 -4.92 5.07 16.90
CA GLY A 299 -5.47 6.26 16.24
C GLY A 299 -5.74 7.43 17.18
N ARG A 300 -6.00 8.60 16.60
CA ARG A 300 -6.43 9.82 17.30
C ARG A 300 -7.86 9.67 17.83
N GLN A 301 -8.11 10.23 19.02
CA GLN A 301 -9.42 10.81 19.31
C GLN A 301 -9.50 12.12 18.51
N PHE A 302 -10.03 12.10 17.29
CA PHE A 302 -10.38 13.37 16.65
C PHE A 302 -11.56 13.97 17.43
N GLU A 303 -11.38 15.16 18.00
CA GLU A 303 -12.50 15.96 18.53
C GLU A 303 -13.42 16.47 17.40
N THR A 304 -12.95 16.44 16.15
CA THR A 304 -13.74 16.76 14.96
C THR A 304 -14.38 15.49 14.37
N PRO A 305 -15.72 15.40 14.29
CA PRO A 305 -16.41 14.27 13.68
C PRO A 305 -15.98 14.05 12.23
N ARG A 306 -15.95 12.79 11.77
CA ARG A 306 -15.87 12.47 10.33
C ARG A 306 -16.96 13.26 9.59
N PRO A 307 -16.73 13.75 8.35
CA PRO A 307 -17.81 14.22 7.51
C PRO A 307 -18.85 13.10 7.41
N GLN A 308 -20.02 13.29 8.03
CA GLN A 308 -21.11 12.35 7.85
C GLN A 308 -21.66 12.53 6.43
N PRO A 309 -22.10 11.45 5.76
CA PRO A 309 -22.90 11.61 4.55
C PRO A 309 -24.04 12.59 4.88
N PRO A 310 -24.42 13.47 3.93
CA PRO A 310 -25.51 14.41 4.16
C PRO A 310 -26.71 13.61 4.64
N LYS A 311 -27.26 14.00 5.81
CA LYS A 311 -28.52 13.42 6.27
C LYS A 311 -29.54 13.65 5.17
N GLU A 312 -30.16 12.58 4.69
CA GLU A 312 -31.35 12.70 3.84
C GLU A 312 -32.31 13.62 4.61
N SER A 313 -32.62 14.75 3.99
CA SER A 313 -33.63 15.67 4.49
C SER A 313 -34.98 14.99 4.28
N ASP A 314 -35.53 14.40 5.35
CA ASP A 314 -36.96 14.10 5.44
C ASP A 314 -37.79 15.40 5.41
#